data_AF-A0A6N7M7X7-F1
#
_entry.id   AF-A0A6N7M7X7-F1
#
_cell.length_a   1.000
_cell.length_b   1.000
_cell.length_c   1.000
_cell.angle_alpha   90.00
_cell.angle_beta   90.00
_cell.angle_gamma   90.00
#
_symmetry.space_group_name_H-M   'P 1'
#
loop_
_entity.id
_entity.type
_entity.pdbx_description
1 polymer ?
#
loop_
_entity_poly.entity_id
_entity_poly.type
_entity_poly.pdbx_seq_one_letter_code
_entity_poly.pdbx_strand_id
1 'polypeptide(L)'
;MPREKILIIDDEQDLVKLVKEILELEDFRVSSAYDGEEGLRKATSEIPDLILLDIKMPGINGFQVLERLKIDEATSHIPVVMLTTSVLRQDRDKAFDLGAVDYVIKSLEGFELGERIHKILKGRFKDKDNAGR
;
A
#
# COMPACT_ATOMS: atom_id res chain seq x y z
N MET A 1 2.06 21.94 -6.36
CA MET A 1 1.34 21.41 -5.18
C MET A 1 2.35 20.61 -4.36
N PRO A 2 2.18 20.44 -3.04
CA PRO A 2 3.06 19.53 -2.31
C PRO A 2 2.90 18.11 -2.88
N ARG A 3 4.03 17.44 -3.13
CA ARG A 3 4.07 16.05 -3.60
C ARG A 3 3.43 15.12 -2.56
N GLU A 4 2.53 14.25 -3.00
CA GLU A 4 1.89 13.25 -2.13
C GLU A 4 2.94 12.27 -1.57
N LYS A 5 2.76 11.91 -0.29
CA LYS A 5 3.66 11.05 0.48
C LYS A 5 3.20 9.60 0.41
N ILE A 6 4.07 8.71 -0.04
CA ILE A 6 3.85 7.27 -0.07
C ILE A 6 4.77 6.61 0.95
N LEU A 7 4.22 5.74 1.79
CA LEU A 7 5.00 4.87 2.67
C LEU A 7 5.00 3.45 2.11
N ILE A 8 6.19 2.90 1.88
CA ILE A 8 6.38 1.49 1.49
C ILE A 8 6.73 0.69 2.74
N ILE A 9 6.04 -0.43 2.98
CA ILE A 9 6.30 -1.34 4.11
C ILE A 9 6.55 -2.73 3.52
N ASP A 10 7.83 -3.12 3.45
CA ASP A 10 8.29 -4.35 2.79
C ASP A 10 9.72 -4.66 3.26
N ASP A 11 10.01 -5.91 3.64
CA ASP A 11 11.32 -6.32 4.16
C ASP A 11 12.37 -6.54 3.05
N GLU A 12 11.95 -6.63 1.79
CA GLU A 12 12.83 -6.85 0.65
C GLU A 12 13.46 -5.52 0.18
N GLN A 13 14.58 -5.14 0.80
CA GLN A 13 15.24 -3.82 0.61
C GLN A 13 15.50 -3.45 -0.85
N ASP A 14 15.94 -4.40 -1.68
CA ASP A 14 16.23 -4.17 -3.10
C ASP A 14 14.95 -3.82 -3.88
N LEU A 15 13.84 -4.48 -3.56
CA LEU A 15 12.54 -4.19 -4.16
C LEU A 15 12.01 -2.83 -3.68
N VAL A 16 12.11 -2.55 -2.38
CA VAL A 16 11.75 -1.24 -1.82
C VAL A 16 12.48 -0.12 -2.56
N LYS A 17 13.79 -0.28 -2.79
CA LYS A 17 14.60 0.70 -3.50
C LYS A 17 14.12 0.90 -4.94
N LEU A 18 13.86 -0.19 -5.67
CA LEU A 18 13.33 -0.13 -7.04
C LEU A 18 11.97 0.58 -7.10
N VAL A 19 11.03 0.16 -6.24
CA VAL A 19 9.68 0.76 -6.18
C VAL A 19 9.76 2.24 -5.82
N LYS A 20 10.63 2.59 -4.86
CA LYS A 20 10.88 3.97 -4.49
C LYS A 20 11.37 4.81 -5.67
N GLU A 21 12.39 4.33 -6.40
CA GLU A 21 12.91 5.04 -7.57
C GLU A 21 11.83 5.26 -8.63
N ILE A 22 11.00 4.24 -8.89
CA ILE A 22 9.87 4.35 -9.85
C ILE A 22 8.86 5.42 -9.40
N LEU A 23 8.47 5.43 -8.12
CA LEU A 23 7.48 6.38 -7.62
C LEU A 23 8.03 7.81 -7.50
N GLU A 24 9.32 7.97 -7.21
CA GLU A 24 9.95 9.30 -7.19
C GLU A 24 10.02 9.91 -8.60
N LEU A 25 10.14 9.10 -9.65
CA LEU A 25 10.03 9.55 -11.05
C LEU A 25 8.62 10.02 -11.42
N GLU A 26 7.60 9.49 -10.74
CA GLU A 26 6.18 9.88 -10.86
C GLU A 26 5.81 11.05 -9.93
N ASP A 27 6.82 11.81 -9.45
CA ASP A 27 6.68 13.03 -8.64
C ASP A 27 6.12 12.79 -7.21
N PHE A 28 6.18 11.56 -6.69
CA PHE A 28 5.84 11.28 -5.29
C PHE A 28 7.00 11.57 -4.32
N ARG A 29 6.67 11.76 -3.04
CA ARG A 29 7.64 11.67 -1.92
C ARG A 29 7.53 10.31 -1.28
N VAL A 30 8.63 9.57 -1.18
CA VAL A 30 8.58 8.17 -0.74
C VAL A 30 9.43 7.95 0.51
N SER A 31 8.79 7.45 1.56
CA SER A 31 9.46 6.86 2.73
C SER A 31 9.29 5.33 2.71
N SER A 32 10.17 4.64 3.42
CA SER A 32 10.15 3.18 3.51
C SER A 32 10.30 2.69 4.94
N ALA A 33 9.72 1.53 5.23
CA ALA A 33 9.90 0.75 6.44
C ALA A 33 10.17 -0.70 6.04
N TYR A 34 11.04 -1.39 6.77
CA TYR A 34 11.51 -2.73 6.42
C TYR A 34 10.96 -3.83 7.32
N ASP A 35 10.04 -3.47 8.21
CA ASP A 35 9.24 -4.39 9.00
C ASP A 35 7.90 -3.74 9.37
N GLY A 36 6.95 -4.56 9.82
CA GLY A 36 5.61 -4.07 10.15
C GLY A 36 5.55 -3.11 11.35
N GLU A 37 6.43 -3.27 12.34
CA GLU A 37 6.44 -2.40 13.53
C GLU A 37 7.01 -1.02 13.19
N GLU A 38 8.07 -0.97 12.37
CA GLU A 38 8.56 0.28 11.77
C GLU A 38 7.50 0.93 10.90
N GLY A 39 6.80 0.15 10.08
CA GLY A 39 5.71 0.63 9.23
C GLY A 39 4.60 1.31 10.02
N LEU A 40 4.13 0.70 11.12
CA LEU A 40 3.10 1.27 11.99
C LEU A 40 3.55 2.57 12.66
N ARG A 41 4.80 2.62 13.16
CA ARG A 41 5.36 3.84 13.75
C ARG A 41 5.41 4.97 12.73
N LYS A 42 5.92 4.68 11.51
CA LYS A 42 6.03 5.67 10.43
C LYS A 42 4.68 6.14 9.92
N ALA A 43 3.71 5.23 9.76
CA ALA A 43 2.35 5.58 9.36
C ALA A 43 1.74 6.63 10.31
N THR A 44 1.96 6.45 11.62
CA THR A 44 1.44 7.36 12.65
C THR A 44 2.22 8.69 12.70
N SER A 45 3.55 8.66 12.55
CA SER A 45 4.37 9.87 12.66
C SER A 45 4.38 10.72 11.39
N GLU A 46 4.29 10.09 10.23
CA GLU A 46 4.43 10.75 8.93
C GLU A 46 3.08 11.08 8.28
N ILE A 47 2.00 10.36 8.65
CA ILE A 47 0.66 10.45 8.06
C ILE A 47 0.76 10.51 6.52
N PRO A 48 1.18 9.39 5.87
CA PRO A 48 1.29 9.33 4.42
C PRO A 48 -0.09 9.43 3.76
N ASP A 49 -0.09 9.84 2.49
CA ASP A 49 -1.31 9.92 1.67
C ASP A 49 -1.72 8.53 1.16
N LEU A 50 -0.78 7.57 1.10
CA LEU A 50 -1.04 6.15 0.77
C LEU A 50 0.06 5.24 1.33
N ILE A 51 -0.32 4.01 1.68
CA ILE A 51 0.61 2.95 2.12
C ILE A 51 0.64 1.82 1.09
N LEU A 52 1.85 1.41 0.69
CA LEU A 52 2.11 0.16 -0.01
C LEU A 52 2.57 -0.88 1.01
N LEU A 53 1.89 -2.02 1.09
CA LEU A 53 2.11 -2.99 2.15
C LEU A 53 2.31 -4.40 1.60
N ASP A 54 3.46 -5.01 1.89
CA ASP A 54 3.67 -6.42 1.62
C ASP A 54 3.00 -7.32 2.67
N ILE A 55 2.60 -8.52 2.25
CA ILE A 55 2.00 -9.53 3.14
C ILE A 55 3.07 -10.30 3.92
N LYS A 56 4.15 -10.71 3.24
CA LYS A 56 5.12 -11.69 3.73
C LYS A 56 6.32 -11.00 4.34
N MET A 57 6.12 -10.44 5.53
CA MET A 57 7.20 -9.86 6.33
C MET A 57 7.50 -10.71 7.58
N PRO A 58 8.74 -10.68 8.10
CA PRO A 58 9.09 -11.30 9.38
C PRO A 58 8.40 -10.59 10.56
N GLY A 59 8.13 -11.34 11.62
CA GLY A 59 7.45 -10.82 12.80
C GLY A 59 5.94 -10.73 12.58
N ILE A 60 5.41 -9.52 12.46
CA ILE A 60 3.99 -9.31 12.11
C ILE A 60 3.84 -9.26 10.59
N ASN A 61 2.86 -10.00 10.08
CA ASN A 61 2.60 -10.02 8.64
C ASN A 61 1.76 -8.80 8.20
N GLY A 62 1.68 -8.59 6.88
CA GLY A 62 0.94 -7.46 6.31
C GLY A 62 -0.54 -7.41 6.67
N PHE A 63 -1.19 -8.56 6.90
CA PHE A 63 -2.59 -8.54 7.34
C PHE A 63 -2.74 -7.97 8.75
N GLN A 64 -1.82 -8.30 9.66
CA GLN A 64 -1.82 -7.75 11.02
C GLN A 64 -1.49 -6.26 11.02
N VAL A 65 -0.59 -5.82 10.14
CA VAL A 65 -0.30 -4.39 9.93
C VAL A 65 -1.53 -3.66 9.41
N LEU A 66 -2.18 -4.19 8.37
CA LEU A 66 -3.39 -3.62 7.79
C LEU A 66 -4.51 -3.48 8.83
N GLU A 67 -4.78 -4.53 9.61
CA GLU A 67 -5.79 -4.50 10.67
C GLU A 67 -5.49 -3.38 11.68
N ARG A 68 -4.25 -3.28 12.17
CA ARG A 68 -3.84 -2.24 13.12
C ARG A 68 -3.97 -0.84 12.55
N LEU A 69 -3.59 -0.64 11.28
CA LEU A 69 -3.79 0.64 10.59
C LEU A 69 -5.28 1.01 10.49
N LYS A 70 -6.15 0.02 10.24
CA LYS A 70 -7.59 0.28 10.03
C LYS A 70 -8.40 0.48 11.30
N ILE A 71 -7.92 0.02 12.45
CA ILE A 71 -8.56 0.27 13.75
C ILE A 71 -8.05 1.53 14.45
N ASP A 72 -6.88 2.05 14.07
CA ASP A 72 -6.30 3.26 14.67
C ASP A 72 -6.91 4.52 14.04
N GLU A 73 -7.46 5.41 14.87
CA GLU A 73 -8.11 6.66 14.44
C GLU A 73 -7.18 7.54 13.59
N ALA A 74 -5.89 7.57 13.94
CA ALA A 74 -4.89 8.38 13.25
C ALA A 74 -4.53 7.86 11.86
N THR A 75 -4.75 6.57 11.55
CA THR A 75 -4.28 5.96 10.29
C THR A 75 -5.38 5.26 9.48
N SER A 76 -6.56 5.03 10.05
CA SER A 76 -7.66 4.29 9.41
C SER A 76 -8.12 4.85 8.06
N HIS A 77 -8.04 6.18 7.92
CA HIS A 77 -8.40 6.92 6.71
C HIS A 77 -7.37 6.78 5.57
N ILE A 78 -6.14 6.34 5.87
CA ILE A 78 -5.08 6.23 4.88
C ILE A 78 -5.38 5.03 3.95
N PRO A 79 -5.44 5.22 2.62
CA PRO A 79 -5.62 4.11 1.69
C PRO A 79 -4.41 3.17 1.75
N VAL A 80 -4.68 1.87 1.86
CA VAL A 80 -3.64 0.83 1.86
C VAL A 80 -3.79 -0.02 0.61
N VAL A 81 -2.73 -0.12 -0.17
CA VAL A 81 -2.63 -1.01 -1.33
C VAL A 81 -1.71 -2.15 -0.96
N MET A 82 -2.21 -3.38 -1.07
CA MET A 82 -1.37 -4.55 -0.90
C MET A 82 -0.45 -4.66 -2.10
N LEU A 83 0.86 -4.78 -1.89
CA LEU A 83 1.85 -5.02 -2.92
C LEU A 83 2.61 -6.29 -2.55
N THR A 84 2.32 -7.42 -3.19
CA THR A 84 2.77 -8.73 -2.70
C THR A 84 3.04 -9.76 -3.78
N THR A 85 3.82 -10.79 -3.47
CA THR A 85 4.02 -11.96 -4.35
C THR A 85 2.91 -13.01 -4.21
N SER A 86 2.00 -12.88 -3.23
CA SER A 86 0.89 -13.84 -3.09
C SER A 86 -0.14 -13.67 -4.21
N VAL A 87 -0.35 -14.76 -4.96
CA VAL A 87 -1.36 -14.85 -6.03
C VAL A 87 -2.64 -15.57 -5.56
N LEU A 88 -2.72 -15.91 -4.27
CA LEU A 88 -3.83 -16.68 -3.73
C LEU A 88 -5.10 -15.81 -3.65
N ARG A 89 -6.20 -16.30 -4.23
CA ARG A 89 -7.50 -15.59 -4.20
C ARG A 89 -7.97 -15.29 -2.77
N GLN A 90 -7.78 -16.23 -1.84
CA GLN A 90 -8.15 -16.05 -0.44
C GLN A 90 -7.39 -14.90 0.25
N ASP A 91 -6.13 -14.66 -0.12
CA ASP A 91 -5.32 -13.58 0.45
C ASP A 91 -5.81 -12.23 -0.07
N ARG A 92 -6.19 -12.18 -1.35
CA ARG A 92 -6.81 -11.02 -1.97
C ARG A 92 -8.17 -10.71 -1.34
N ASP A 93 -9.04 -11.70 -1.20
CA ASP A 93 -10.37 -11.53 -0.60
C ASP A 93 -10.21 -11.03 0.85
N LYS A 94 -9.32 -11.64 1.63
CA LYS A 94 -9.00 -11.21 3.01
C LYS A 94 -8.47 -9.78 3.08
N ALA A 95 -7.63 -9.35 2.15
CA ALA A 95 -7.11 -7.98 2.13
C ALA A 95 -8.24 -6.95 1.97
N PHE A 96 -9.19 -7.22 1.08
CA PHE A 96 -10.33 -6.33 0.88
C PHE A 96 -11.29 -6.33 2.07
N ASP A 97 -11.54 -7.48 2.68
CA ASP A 97 -12.35 -7.59 3.91
C ASP A 97 -11.75 -6.77 5.07
N LEU A 98 -10.41 -6.69 5.13
CA LEU A 98 -9.68 -5.87 6.11
C LEU A 98 -9.57 -4.40 5.72
N GLY A 99 -10.08 -3.98 4.55
CA GLY A 99 -10.14 -2.57 4.14
C GLY A 99 -8.98 -2.08 3.28
N ALA A 100 -8.22 -2.97 2.63
CA ALA A 100 -7.33 -2.57 1.53
C ALA A 100 -8.14 -1.99 0.36
N VAL A 101 -7.58 -1.01 -0.36
CA VAL A 101 -8.26 -0.36 -1.48
C VAL A 101 -7.85 -0.91 -2.85
N ASP A 102 -6.69 -1.58 -2.93
CA ASP A 102 -6.25 -2.31 -4.11
C ASP A 102 -5.31 -3.46 -3.69
N TYR A 103 -5.13 -4.43 -4.57
CA TYR A 103 -4.26 -5.59 -4.39
C TYR A 103 -3.44 -5.80 -5.65
N VAL A 104 -2.13 -5.57 -5.55
CA VAL A 104 -1.18 -5.60 -6.66
C VAL A 104 -0.20 -6.75 -6.46
N ILE A 105 -0.11 -7.61 -7.47
CA ILE A 105 0.90 -8.67 -7.51
C ILE A 105 2.22 -8.07 -7.98
N LYS A 106 3.30 -8.37 -7.28
CA LYS A 106 4.67 -7.99 -7.67
C LYS A 106 5.08 -8.75 -8.94
N SER A 107 4.79 -8.20 -10.12
CA SER A 107 5.26 -8.76 -11.41
C SER A 107 6.22 -7.80 -12.10
N LEU A 108 7.47 -8.24 -12.30
CA LEU A 108 8.57 -7.44 -12.89
C LEU A 108 8.30 -6.95 -14.32
N GLU A 109 7.31 -7.49 -15.03
CA GLU A 109 7.06 -7.22 -16.44
C GLU A 109 6.12 -6.02 -16.71
N GLY A 110 5.50 -5.40 -15.71
CA GLY A 110 4.43 -4.43 -15.98
C GLY A 110 3.95 -3.57 -14.81
N PHE A 111 4.84 -2.91 -14.08
CA PHE A 111 4.41 -2.05 -12.97
C PHE A 111 3.86 -0.69 -13.44
N GLU A 112 2.55 -0.61 -13.67
CA GLU A 112 1.77 0.64 -13.76
C GLU A 112 1.43 1.21 -12.36
N LEU A 113 2.35 1.10 -11.41
CA LEU A 113 2.06 1.38 -9.99
C LEU A 113 1.78 2.87 -9.74
N GLY A 114 2.54 3.78 -10.37
CA GLY A 114 2.34 5.22 -10.26
C GLY A 114 0.96 5.67 -10.72
N GLU A 115 0.51 5.18 -11.90
CA GLU A 115 -0.81 5.51 -12.43
C GLU A 115 -1.95 5.02 -11.51
N ARG A 116 -1.81 3.82 -10.95
CA ARG A 116 -2.77 3.29 -9.97
C ARG A 116 -2.87 4.16 -8.73
N ILE A 117 -1.72 4.53 -8.14
CA ILE A 117 -1.66 5.40 -6.96
C ILE A 117 -2.30 6.75 -7.28
N HIS A 118 -1.99 7.37 -8.42
CA HIS A 118 -2.64 8.62 -8.84
C HIS A 118 -4.16 8.50 -8.94
N LYS A 119 -4.71 7.39 -9.45
CA LYS A 119 -6.16 7.17 -9.54
C LYS A 119 -6.81 7.08 -8.16
N ILE A 120 -6.15 6.39 -7.23
CA ILE A 120 -6.60 6.23 -5.83
C ILE A 120 -6.62 7.60 -5.14
N LEU A 121 -5.51 8.33 -5.20
CA LEU A 121 -5.37 9.64 -4.54
C LEU A 121 -6.29 10.71 -5.12
N LYS A 122 -6.61 10.65 -6.42
CA LYS A 122 -7.59 11.54 -7.06
C LYS A 122 -9.05 11.17 -6.75
N GLY A 123 -9.30 10.18 -5.89
CA GLY A 123 -10.64 9.73 -5.50
C GLY A 123 -11.42 9.05 -6.62
N ARG A 124 -10.76 8.64 -7.72
CA ARG A 124 -11.40 8.07 -8.91
C ARG A 124 -11.68 6.56 -8.79
N PHE A 125 -11.49 5.98 -7.61
CA PHE A 125 -11.80 4.57 -7.31
C PHE A 125 -13.19 4.34 -6.71
N LYS A 126 -13.96 5.40 -6.44
CA LYS A 126 -15.42 5.28 -6.34
C LYS A 126 -15.96 5.30 -7.77
N ASP A 127 -16.28 4.15 -8.37
CA ASP A 127 -17.31 3.97 -9.44
C ASP A 127 -17.25 2.65 -10.25
N LYS A 128 -16.62 1.56 -9.77
CA LYS A 128 -16.69 0.27 -10.51
C LYS A 128 -17.46 -0.89 -9.89
N ASP A 129 -17.97 -0.78 -8.67
CA ASP A 129 -18.78 -1.86 -8.05
C ASP A 129 -20.27 -1.53 -7.88
N ASN A 130 -20.79 -0.51 -8.58
CA ASN A 130 -22.24 -0.23 -8.67
C ASN A 130 -22.78 -0.36 -10.10
N ALA A 131 -22.17 -1.22 -10.93
CA ALA A 131 -22.73 -1.66 -12.20
C ALA A 131 -23.09 -3.16 -12.09
N GLY A 132 -24.15 -3.44 -11.35
CA GLY A 132 -24.68 -4.79 -11.16
C GLY A 132 -26.04 -4.77 -10.47
N ARG A 133 -26.99 -4.03 -11.05
CA ARG A 133 -28.40 -4.40 -10.99
C ARG A 133 -28.68 -5.40 -12.09
#